data_AF-A0A1L5IUK8-F1
#
_entry.id   AF-A0A1L5IUK8-F1
#
_cell.length_a   1.000
_cell.length_b   1.000
_cell.length_c   1.000
_cell.angle_alpha   90.00
_cell.angle_beta   90.00
_cell.angle_gamma   90.00
#
_symmetry.space_group_name_H-M   'P 1'
#
loop_
_entity.id
_entity.type
_entity.pdbx_description
1 polymer ?
#
loop_
_entity_poly.entity_id
_entity_poly.type
_entity_poly.pdbx_seq_one_letter_code
_entity_poly.pdbx_strand_id
1 'polypeptide(L)'
;TEKILAYNRANRAVAILCNHQRSIPKSHQKSMEKLKEKIGAKKEAIADAERQVKDAQREAKHGSVKEKVVYDKKKKLLQRLKEQLVKLEVQETDRDENKTIALSTSKLNYLDPR
;
A
#
# COMPACT_ATOMS: atom_id res chain seq x y z
N THR A 1 3.82 -0.54 7.20
CA THR A 1 4.06 -0.10 5.81
C THR A 1 4.78 1.22 5.77
N GLU A 2 4.36 2.20 6.57
CA GLU A 2 5.00 3.51 6.69
C GLU A 2 6.49 3.45 7.05
N LYS A 3 6.89 2.59 8.01
CA LYS A 3 8.30 2.41 8.38
C LYS A 3 9.18 1.93 7.22
N ILE A 4 8.64 1.10 6.32
CA ILE A 4 9.36 0.60 5.14
C ILE A 4 9.55 1.74 4.14
N LEU A 5 8.51 2.54 3.91
CA LEU A 5 8.61 3.69 3.02
C LEU A 5 9.61 4.73 3.53
N ALA A 6 9.60 5.02 4.84
CA ALA A 6 10.58 5.90 5.48
C ALA A 6 12.01 5.40 5.30
N TYR A 7 12.24 4.10 5.53
CA TYR A 7 13.54 3.46 5.30
C TYR A 7 14.00 3.56 3.85
N ASN A 8 13.11 3.28 2.88
CA ASN A 8 13.45 3.38 1.46
C ASN A 8 13.75 4.83 1.04
N ARG A 9 13.03 5.82 1.58
CA ARG A 9 13.30 7.24 1.36
C ARG A 9 14.66 7.66 1.94
N ALA A 10 15.02 7.16 3.12
CA ALA A 10 16.35 7.39 3.69
C ALA A 10 17.46 6.79 2.81
N ASN A 11 17.29 5.56 2.34
CA ASN A 11 18.23 4.92 1.41
C ASN A 11 18.34 5.69 0.09
N ARG A 12 17.21 6.21 -0.41
CA ARG A 12 17.16 7.02 -1.63
C ARG A 12 17.95 8.31 -1.46
N ALA A 13 17.87 8.98 -0.31
CA ALA A 13 18.66 10.17 -0.03
C ALA A 13 20.17 9.88 -0.11
N VAL A 14 20.62 8.76 0.47
CA VAL A 14 22.03 8.32 0.39
C VAL A 14 22.42 8.00 -1.05
N ALA A 15 21.57 7.27 -1.78
CA ALA A 15 21.82 6.94 -3.19
C ALA A 15 21.94 8.18 -4.09
N ILE A 16 21.17 9.23 -3.81
CA ILE A 16 21.24 10.51 -4.52
C ILE A 16 22.57 11.21 -4.22
N LEU A 17 23.01 11.24 -2.95
CA LEU A 17 24.31 11.81 -2.56
C LEU A 17 25.48 11.05 -3.22
N CYS A 18 25.38 9.72 -3.33
CA CYS A 18 26.37 8.89 -4.01
C CYS A 18 26.24 8.89 -5.55
N ASN A 19 25.32 9.68 -6.12
CA ASN A 19 25.04 9.75 -7.56
C ASN A 19 24.72 8.40 -8.23
N HIS A 20 24.06 7.48 -7.51
CA HIS A 20 23.64 6.18 -8.04
C HIS A 20 22.37 6.30 -8.90
N GLN A 21 22.49 6.97 -10.03
CA GLN A 21 21.41 7.13 -11.00
C GLN A 21 21.22 5.87 -11.85
N ARG A 22 20.00 5.64 -12.31
CA ARG A 22 19.65 4.62 -13.31
C ARG A 22 18.68 5.22 -14.31
N SER A 23 18.67 4.68 -15.53
CA SER A 23 17.61 4.97 -16.48
C SER A 23 16.28 4.35 -16.02
N ILE A 24 15.18 5.01 -16.39
CA ILE A 24 13.83 4.49 -16.13
C ILE A 24 13.67 3.17 -16.91
N PRO A 25 13.26 2.09 -16.25
CA PRO A 25 13.01 0.81 -16.93
C PRO A 25 11.98 0.96 -18.04
N LYS A 26 12.22 0.33 -19.20
CA LYS A 26 11.27 0.34 -20.33
C LYS A 26 9.87 -0.17 -19.95
N SER A 27 9.79 -1.08 -18.98
CA SER A 27 8.54 -1.67 -18.48
C SER A 27 7.91 -0.90 -17.32
N HIS A 28 8.51 0.22 -16.87
CA HIS A 28 8.07 0.95 -15.68
C HIS A 28 6.62 1.43 -15.83
N GLN A 29 6.30 2.12 -16.92
CA GLN A 29 4.96 2.66 -17.20
C GLN A 29 3.88 1.56 -17.15
N LYS A 30 4.09 0.48 -17.90
CA LYS A 30 3.19 -0.69 -17.91
C LYS A 30 3.04 -1.33 -16.53
N SER A 31 4.10 -1.33 -15.72
CA SER A 31 4.04 -1.87 -14.36
C SER A 31 3.26 -0.95 -13.40
N MET A 32 3.32 0.37 -13.61
CA MET A 32 2.59 1.37 -12.83
C MET A 32 1.11 1.38 -13.17
N GLU A 33 0.76 1.27 -14.46
CA GLU A 33 -0.64 1.13 -14.92
C GLU A 33 -1.32 -0.08 -14.27
N LYS A 34 -0.70 -1.25 -14.33
CA LYS A 34 -1.21 -2.47 -13.66
C LYS A 34 -1.36 -2.31 -12.15
N LEU A 35 -0.51 -1.50 -11.51
CA LEU A 35 -0.59 -1.25 -10.08
C LEU A 35 -1.76 -0.30 -9.76
N LYS A 36 -1.95 0.74 -10.57
CA LYS A 36 -3.09 1.67 -10.50
C LYS A 36 -4.42 0.96 -10.72
N GLU A 37 -4.52 0.06 -11.70
CA GLU A 37 -5.71 -0.77 -11.92
C GLU A 37 -6.04 -1.61 -10.67
N LYS A 38 -5.03 -2.25 -10.06
CA LYS A 38 -5.21 -3.01 -8.82
C LYS A 38 -5.67 -2.12 -7.67
N ILE A 39 -5.11 -0.92 -7.52
CA ILE A 39 -5.51 0.06 -6.51
C ILE A 39 -6.96 0.48 -6.74
N GLY A 40 -7.34 0.81 -7.97
CA GLY A 40 -8.72 1.16 -8.36
C GLY A 40 -9.71 0.06 -7.97
N ALA A 41 -9.46 -1.18 -8.39
CA ALA A 41 -10.32 -2.31 -8.03
C ALA A 41 -10.41 -2.54 -6.51
N LYS A 42 -9.34 -2.25 -5.74
CA LYS A 42 -9.39 -2.35 -4.27
C LYS A 42 -10.19 -1.20 -3.66
N LYS A 43 -10.11 0.01 -4.21
CA LYS A 43 -10.91 1.16 -3.76
C LYS A 43 -12.40 0.91 -3.97
N GLU A 44 -12.79 0.32 -5.10
CA GLU A 44 -14.16 -0.11 -5.36
C GLU A 44 -14.63 -1.17 -4.35
N ALA A 45 -13.84 -2.24 -4.16
CA ALA A 45 -14.16 -3.27 -3.17
C ALA A 45 -14.28 -2.74 -1.73
N ILE A 46 -13.48 -1.74 -1.37
CA ILE A 46 -13.59 -1.04 -0.07
C ILE A 46 -14.89 -0.24 0.00
N ALA A 47 -15.24 0.52 -1.05
CA ALA A 47 -16.47 1.30 -1.07
C ALA A 47 -17.71 0.40 -0.89
N ASP A 48 -17.74 -0.76 -1.56
CA ASP A 48 -18.81 -1.74 -1.40
C ASP A 48 -18.83 -2.35 0.01
N ALA A 49 -17.65 -2.72 0.54
CA ALA A 49 -17.54 -3.22 1.91
C ALA A 49 -17.96 -2.18 2.96
N GLU A 50 -17.67 -0.89 2.74
CA GLU A 50 -18.12 0.20 3.61
C GLU A 50 -19.64 0.35 3.61
N ARG A 51 -20.29 0.24 2.44
CA ARG A 51 -21.77 0.20 2.36
C ARG A 51 -22.31 -0.98 3.15
N GLN A 52 -21.79 -2.19 2.92
CA GLN A 52 -22.23 -3.39 3.62
C GLN A 52 -22.02 -3.33 5.14
N VAL A 53 -20.95 -2.68 5.61
CA VAL A 53 -20.69 -2.46 7.04
C VAL A 53 -21.70 -1.47 7.61
N LYS A 54 -22.02 -0.38 6.91
CA LYS A 54 -23.04 0.59 7.35
C LYS A 54 -24.43 -0.05 7.43
N ASP A 55 -24.80 -0.87 6.46
CA ASP A 55 -26.09 -1.57 6.47
C ASP A 55 -26.15 -2.58 7.62
N ALA A 56 -25.11 -3.41 7.78
CA ALA A 56 -25.01 -4.33 8.90
C ALA A 56 -24.95 -3.62 10.27
N GLN A 57 -24.40 -2.40 10.33
CA GLN A 57 -24.40 -1.61 11.55
C GLN A 57 -25.81 -1.16 11.94
N ARG A 58 -26.64 -0.80 10.96
CA ARG A 58 -28.05 -0.43 11.20
C ARG A 58 -28.84 -1.63 11.70
N GLU A 59 -28.67 -2.79 11.06
CA GLU A 59 -29.29 -4.05 11.48
C GLU A 59 -28.84 -4.46 12.88
N ALA A 60 -27.55 -4.34 13.21
CA ALA A 60 -27.02 -4.72 14.50
C ALA A 60 -27.45 -3.81 15.68
N LYS A 61 -27.94 -2.59 15.42
CA LYS A 61 -28.43 -1.68 16.47
C LYS A 61 -29.73 -2.17 17.13
N HIS A 62 -30.61 -2.79 16.34
CA HIS A 62 -31.90 -3.32 16.81
C HIS A 62 -32.00 -4.85 16.68
N GLY A 63 -30.96 -5.49 16.14
CA GLY A 63 -30.90 -6.93 15.90
C GLY A 63 -30.40 -7.76 17.08
N SER A 64 -30.39 -9.08 16.87
CA SER A 64 -29.95 -10.07 17.84
C SER A 64 -28.43 -10.17 17.91
N VAL A 65 -27.93 -11.06 18.77
CA VAL A 65 -26.51 -11.41 18.86
C VAL A 65 -25.94 -11.83 17.50
N LYS A 66 -26.75 -12.48 16.65
CA LYS A 66 -26.34 -12.93 15.32
C LYS A 66 -25.98 -11.76 14.40
N GLU A 67 -26.80 -10.70 14.38
CA GLU A 67 -26.56 -9.51 13.54
C GLU A 67 -25.31 -8.73 14.01
N LYS A 68 -25.05 -8.68 15.32
CA LYS A 68 -23.80 -8.11 15.86
C LYS A 68 -22.56 -8.88 15.40
N VAL A 69 -22.61 -10.21 15.40
CA VAL A 69 -21.52 -11.05 14.87
C VAL A 69 -21.30 -10.82 13.37
N VAL A 70 -22.37 -10.63 12.59
CA VAL A 70 -22.26 -10.31 11.15
C VAL A 70 -21.59 -8.95 10.94
N TYR A 71 -21.97 -7.93 11.71
CA TYR A 71 -21.33 -6.62 11.69
C TYR A 71 -19.82 -6.72 11.97
N ASP A 72 -19.43 -7.44 13.02
CA ASP A 72 -18.01 -7.59 13.39
C ASP A 72 -17.20 -8.29 12.29
N LYS A 73 -17.77 -9.30 11.64
CA LYS A 73 -17.14 -9.99 10.50
C LYS A 73 -16.91 -9.04 9.32
N LYS A 74 -17.95 -8.27 8.93
CA LYS A 74 -17.85 -7.29 7.84
C LYS A 74 -16.86 -6.16 8.17
N LYS A 75 -16.84 -5.69 9.42
CA LYS A 75 -15.89 -4.68 9.90
C LYS A 75 -14.44 -5.17 9.83
N LYS A 76 -14.16 -6.40 10.28
CA LYS A 76 -12.84 -7.03 10.16
C LYS A 76 -12.42 -7.20 8.70
N LEU A 77 -13.35 -7.59 7.83
CA LEU A 77 -13.08 -7.68 6.39
C LEU A 77 -12.70 -6.32 5.80
N LEU A 78 -13.46 -5.27 6.12
CA LEU A 78 -13.19 -3.90 5.68
C LEU A 78 -11.81 -3.42 6.14
N GLN A 79 -11.46 -3.67 7.41
CA GLN A 79 -10.14 -3.33 7.94
C GLN A 79 -9.02 -4.00 7.14
N ARG A 80 -9.15 -5.31 6.87
CA ARG A 80 -8.16 -6.06 6.08
C ARG A 80 -8.03 -5.51 4.66
N LEU A 81 -9.13 -5.13 4.01
CA LEU A 81 -9.11 -4.52 2.68
C LEU A 81 -8.39 -3.16 2.70
N LYS A 82 -8.65 -2.32 3.70
CA LYS A 82 -7.95 -1.03 3.88
C LYS A 82 -6.45 -1.22 4.09
N GLU A 83 -6.04 -2.18 4.91
CA GLU A 83 -4.63 -2.51 5.12
C GLU A 83 -3.94 -2.99 3.82
N GLN A 84 -4.64 -3.76 2.99
CA GLN A 84 -4.15 -4.18 1.68
C GLN A 84 -4.02 -3.00 0.71
N LEU A 85 -4.97 -2.06 0.72
CA LEU A 85 -4.91 -0.85 -0.09
C LEU A 85 -3.68 -0.01 0.28
N VAL A 86 -3.47 0.24 1.58
CA VAL A 86 -2.31 1.00 2.06
C VAL A 86 -0.98 0.36 1.62
N LYS A 87 -0.90 -0.98 1.61
CA LYS A 87 0.29 -1.70 1.09
C LYS A 87 0.52 -1.41 -0.39
N LEU A 88 -0.53 -1.39 -1.21
CA LEU A 88 -0.43 -1.11 -2.64
C LEU A 88 -0.06 0.35 -2.92
N GLU A 89 -0.65 1.31 -2.19
CA GLU A 89 -0.33 2.74 -2.35
C GLU A 89 1.11 3.05 -1.92
N VAL A 90 1.60 2.41 -0.85
CA VAL A 90 3.01 2.50 -0.46
C VAL A 90 3.93 1.89 -1.53
N GLN A 91 3.54 0.77 -2.13
CA GLN A 91 4.30 0.16 -3.22
C GLN A 91 4.33 1.03 -4.49
N GLU A 92 3.23 1.72 -4.79
CA GLU A 92 3.16 2.67 -5.91
C GLU A 92 4.13 3.82 -5.69
N THR A 93 4.06 4.44 -4.51
CA THR A 93 4.92 5.56 -4.12
C THR A 93 6.39 5.17 -4.20
N ASP A 94 6.76 4.03 -3.60
CA ASP A 94 8.14 3.55 -3.58
C ASP A 94 8.69 3.27 -4.99
N ARG A 95 7.86 2.74 -5.90
CA ARG A 95 8.28 2.50 -7.28
C ARG A 95 8.48 3.78 -8.07
N ASP A 96 7.60 4.76 -7.90
CA ASP A 96 7.70 6.03 -8.62
C ASP A 96 8.90 6.88 -8.13
N GLU A 97 9.10 6.95 -6.80
CA GLU A 97 10.23 7.68 -6.21
C GLU A 97 11.59 7.10 -6.65
N ASN A 98 11.68 5.78 -6.81
CA ASN A 98 12.92 5.07 -7.16
C ASN A 98 13.13 4.82 -8.65
N LYS A 99 12.26 5.33 -9.54
CA LYS A 99 12.32 5.02 -10.98
C LYS A 99 13.63 5.41 -11.66
N THR A 100 14.35 6.41 -11.12
CA THR A 100 15.65 6.89 -11.61
C THR A 100 16.82 6.64 -10.65
N ILE A 101 16.60 5.96 -9.52
CA ILE A 101 17.63 5.79 -8.47
C ILE A 101 17.91 4.31 -8.20
N ALA A 102 19.18 3.93 -8.16
CA ALA A 102 19.63 2.58 -7.82
C ALA A 102 20.01 2.48 -6.33
N LEU A 103 19.18 1.80 -5.54
CA LEU A 103 19.37 1.66 -4.09
C LEU A 103 20.32 0.52 -3.69
N SER A 104 20.61 -0.42 -4.59
CA SER A 104 21.39 -1.63 -4.25
C SER A 104 22.81 -1.29 -3.82
N THR A 105 23.46 -0.38 -4.54
CA THR A 105 24.87 -0.03 -4.33
C THR A 105 25.06 0.73 -3.03
N SER A 106 24.21 1.73 -2.74
CA SER A 106 24.24 2.46 -1.46
C SER A 106 23.95 1.53 -0.29
N LYS A 107 22.96 0.65 -0.44
CA LYS A 107 22.55 -0.27 0.64
C LYS A 107 23.62 -1.30 1.02
N LEU A 108 24.36 -1.84 0.05
CA LEU A 108 25.35 -2.89 0.31
C LEU A 108 26.70 -2.34 0.76
N ASN A 109 27.12 -1.19 0.23
CA ASN A 109 28.49 -0.71 0.38
C ASN A 109 28.63 0.53 1.27
N TYR A 110 27.54 1.28 1.50
CA TYR A 110 27.61 2.61 2.11
C TYR A 110 26.67 2.79 3.32
N LEU A 111 26.01 1.71 3.77
CA LEU A 111 25.21 1.69 5.00
C LEU A 111 25.75 0.58 5.92
N ASP A 112 26.13 0.93 7.15
CA ASP A 112 26.47 -0.07 8.17
C ASP A 112 25.20 -0.89 8.48
N PRO A 113 25.27 -2.23 8.43
CA PRO A 113 24.11 -3.08 8.70
C PRO A 113 23.70 -3.14 10.19
N ARG A 114 24.51 -2.61 11.12
CA ARG A 114 24.27 -2.60 12.57
C ARG A 114 23.52 -1.35 13.01
#